data_AF-A0AAV3NL18-F1
#
_entry.id   AF-A0AAV3NL18-F1
#
_cell.length_a   1.000
_cell.length_b   1.000
_cell.length_c   1.000
_cell.angle_alpha   90.00
_cell.angle_beta   90.00
_cell.angle_gamma   90.00
#
_symmetry.space_group_name_H-M   'P 1'
#
loop_
_entity.id
_entity.type
_entity.pdbx_description
1 polymer ?
#
loop_
_entity_poly.entity_id
_entity_poly.type
_entity_poly.pdbx_seq_one_letter_code
_entity_poly.pdbx_strand_id
1 'polypeptide(L)'
;MIMPTVVYSRSSTISNIKNYVSQVLDFSNYPIWQSMFLPVLESHGVLHHVDGTTSWPPSFISTDDNALLPNSVYMEWKRVDAMVLSWIQATVSLDILRSLIQPGLTLTARDAWVRIESLFLSQAQSQEVQLKPDFINFKMDSLAAKPIQSKAHSMYTF
;
A
#
# COMPACT_ATOMS: atom_id res chain seq x y z
N MET A 1 33.64 25.75 14.36
CA MET A 1 32.32 25.48 13.75
C MET A 1 32.35 24.04 13.26
N ILE A 2 31.65 23.13 13.93
CA ILE A 2 31.72 21.69 13.63
C ILE A 2 30.58 21.39 12.66
N MET A 3 30.90 21.05 11.41
CA MET A 3 29.91 20.55 10.45
C MET A 3 29.49 19.14 10.87
N PRO A 4 28.18 18.82 10.91
CA PRO A 4 27.77 17.44 11.14
C PRO A 4 28.22 16.60 9.95
N THR A 5 29.20 15.72 10.18
CA THR A 5 29.59 14.68 9.23
C THR A 5 28.41 13.73 9.12
N VAL A 6 27.60 13.89 8.07
CA VAL A 6 26.65 12.85 7.67
C VAL A 6 27.48 11.65 7.26
N VAL A 7 27.51 10.65 8.13
CA VAL A 7 28.15 9.37 7.87
C VAL A 7 27.29 8.69 6.81
N TYR A 8 27.63 8.87 5.53
CA TYR A 8 27.01 8.09 4.46
C TYR A 8 27.47 6.64 4.63
N SER A 9 26.60 5.87 5.29
CA SER A 9 26.81 4.45 5.55
C SER A 9 27.08 3.70 4.24
N ARG A 10 28.03 2.76 4.36
CA ARG A 10 28.71 2.03 3.29
C ARG A 10 27.73 1.33 2.34
N SER A 11 28.05 1.40 1.05
CA SER A 11 27.61 0.53 -0.06
C SER A 11 26.49 -0.45 0.29
N SER A 12 25.26 -0.08 -0.01
CA SER A 12 24.11 -0.98 0.04
C SER A 12 24.32 -2.07 -1.02
N THR A 13 24.93 -3.19 -0.64
CA THR A 13 24.81 -4.44 -1.38
C THR A 13 23.33 -4.68 -1.60
N ILE A 14 22.92 -4.98 -2.84
CA ILE A 14 21.54 -5.34 -3.17
C ILE A 14 21.20 -6.60 -2.36
N SER A 15 20.65 -6.40 -1.18
CA SER A 15 20.14 -7.45 -0.32
C SER A 15 18.98 -8.11 -1.07
N ASN A 16 19.03 -9.43 -1.23
CA ASN A 16 17.93 -10.18 -1.81
C ASN A 16 16.72 -10.06 -0.87
N ILE A 17 15.85 -9.10 -1.14
CA ILE A 17 14.69 -8.74 -0.30
C ILE A 17 13.82 -9.95 0.04
N LYS A 18 13.80 -10.96 -0.83
CA LYS A 18 13.05 -12.21 -0.64
C LYS A 18 13.53 -13.04 0.56
N ASN A 19 14.75 -12.79 1.04
CA ASN A 19 15.25 -13.41 2.28
C ASN A 19 14.63 -12.79 3.54
N TYR A 20 14.12 -11.57 3.45
CA TYR A 20 13.54 -10.82 4.58
C TYR A 20 12.02 -10.77 4.54
N VAL A 21 11.45 -10.74 3.33
CA VAL A 21 10.01 -10.73 3.10
C VAL A 21 9.66 -12.03 2.37
N SER A 22 9.25 -13.03 3.14
CA SER A 22 8.91 -14.36 2.63
C SER A 22 7.53 -14.42 1.98
N GLN A 23 6.68 -13.41 2.21
CA GLN A 23 5.34 -13.33 1.65
C GLN A 23 5.28 -12.43 0.44
N VAL A 24 4.68 -12.95 -0.63
CA VAL A 24 4.28 -12.15 -1.78
C VAL A 24 2.95 -11.48 -1.44
N LEU A 25 2.88 -10.15 -1.54
CA LEU A 25 1.65 -9.40 -1.33
C LEU A 25 0.59 -9.83 -2.34
N ASP A 26 -0.60 -10.15 -1.83
CA ASP A 26 -1.82 -10.39 -2.59
C ASP A 26 -2.99 -9.65 -1.93
N PHE A 27 -4.18 -9.76 -2.53
CA PHE A 27 -5.38 -9.05 -2.07
C PHE A 27 -5.92 -9.51 -0.71
N SER A 28 -5.27 -10.47 -0.04
CA SER A 28 -5.72 -11.05 1.23
C SER A 28 -4.76 -10.82 2.40
N ASN A 29 -3.49 -10.48 2.13
CA ASN A 29 -2.44 -10.47 3.15
C ASN A 29 -1.78 -9.10 3.40
N TYR A 30 -2.38 -8.00 2.92
CA TYR A 30 -1.79 -6.66 3.04
C TYR A 30 -1.31 -6.25 4.44
N PRO A 31 -2.10 -6.40 5.53
CA PRO A 31 -1.62 -6.04 6.86
C PRO A 31 -0.39 -6.84 7.30
N ILE A 32 -0.31 -8.11 6.91
CA ILE A 32 0.80 -9.01 7.24
C ILE A 32 2.04 -8.60 6.43
N TRP A 33 1.87 -8.41 5.12
CA TRP A 33 2.96 -7.95 4.24
C TRP A 33 3.51 -6.61 4.72
N GLN A 34 2.64 -5.64 5.03
CA GLN A 34 3.05 -4.31 5.52
C GLN A 34 3.85 -4.43 6.83
N SER A 35 3.40 -5.27 7.76
CA SER A 35 4.09 -5.51 9.04
C SER A 35 5.46 -6.18 8.87
N MET A 36 5.67 -6.94 7.80
CA MET A 36 6.97 -7.54 7.46
C MET A 36 7.87 -6.58 6.68
N PHE A 37 7.29 -5.76 5.79
CA PHE A 37 8.05 -4.90 4.89
C PHE A 37 8.60 -3.66 5.60
N LEU A 38 7.80 -3.01 6.47
CA LEU A 38 8.21 -1.78 7.16
C LEU A 38 9.48 -1.95 8.01
N PRO A 39 9.63 -2.98 8.85
CA PRO A 39 10.86 -3.18 9.63
C PRO A 39 12.10 -3.39 8.76
N VAL A 40 11.94 -3.96 7.56
CA VAL A 40 13.06 -4.13 6.61
C VAL A 40 13.50 -2.78 6.07
N LEU A 41 12.57 -1.88 5.77
CA LEU A 41 12.92 -0.52 5.35
C LEU A 41 13.58 0.27 6.49
N GLU A 42 13.06 0.13 7.72
CA GLU A 42 13.64 0.75 8.91
C GLU A 42 15.08 0.25 9.17
N SER A 43 15.31 -1.07 9.11
CA SER A 43 16.63 -1.65 9.35
C SER A 43 17.68 -1.22 8.32
N HIS A 44 17.24 -0.85 7.11
CA HIS A 44 18.11 -0.33 6.05
C HIS A 44 18.15 1.21 6.02
N GLY A 45 17.42 1.90 6.90
CA GLY A 45 17.39 3.37 6.96
C GLY A 45 16.69 4.03 5.78
N VAL A 46 15.82 3.32 5.05
CA VAL A 46 15.18 3.78 3.80
C VAL A 46 13.67 3.94 3.92
N LEU A 47 13.09 3.85 5.13
CA LEU A 47 11.65 4.04 5.36
C LEU A 47 11.14 5.37 4.79
N HIS A 48 11.96 6.41 4.85
CA HIS A 48 11.64 7.75 4.35
C HIS A 48 11.32 7.80 2.84
N HIS A 49 11.69 6.78 2.06
CA HIS A 49 11.32 6.65 0.65
C HIS A 49 9.85 6.26 0.44
N VAL A 50 9.16 5.71 1.45
CA VAL A 50 7.78 5.25 1.33
C VAL A 50 6.81 5.98 2.26
N ASP A 51 7.26 6.54 3.39
CA ASP A 51 6.37 7.15 4.39
C ASP A 51 6.00 8.63 4.07
N GLY A 52 6.73 9.28 3.16
CA GLY A 52 6.52 10.68 2.79
C GLY A 52 7.01 11.71 3.81
N THR A 53 7.82 11.30 4.78
CA THR A 53 8.36 12.18 5.83
C THR A 53 9.41 13.17 5.33
N THR A 54 10.05 12.89 4.20
CA THR A 54 11.16 13.69 3.66
C THR A 54 10.82 14.21 2.27
N SER A 55 11.04 15.52 2.04
CA SER A 55 10.97 16.09 0.71
C SER A 55 12.18 15.66 -0.12
N TRP A 56 11.95 15.24 -1.36
CA TRP A 56 13.03 14.83 -2.26
C TRP A 56 13.98 15.99 -2.56
N PRO A 57 15.30 15.75 -2.65
CA PRO A 57 16.27 16.77 -3.01
C PRO A 57 16.01 17.30 -4.43
N PRO A 58 16.31 18.58 -4.71
CA PRO A 58 16.16 19.14 -6.05
C PRO A 58 17.13 18.46 -7.01
N SER A 59 16.70 18.23 -8.26
CA SER A 59 17.51 17.57 -9.29
C SER A 59 18.72 18.39 -9.75
N PHE A 60 18.62 19.71 -9.64
CA PHE A 60 19.70 20.66 -9.92
C PHE A 60 19.88 21.62 -8.76
N ILE A 61 21.12 22.05 -8.54
CA ILE A 61 21.48 23.08 -7.58
C ILE A 61 22.16 24.24 -8.31
N SER A 62 21.90 25.47 -7.86
CA SER A 62 22.57 26.66 -8.37
C SER A 62 23.93 26.82 -7.69
N THR A 63 24.96 27.13 -8.47
CA THR A 63 26.26 27.54 -7.96
C THR A 63 26.31 29.04 -7.69
N ASP A 64 27.38 29.51 -7.03
CA ASP A 64 27.64 30.94 -6.79
C ASP A 64 27.68 31.76 -8.09
N ASP A 65 28.00 31.12 -9.23
CA ASP A 65 28.00 31.71 -10.58
C ASP A 65 26.62 31.62 -11.30
N ASN A 66 25.54 31.29 -10.58
CA ASN A 66 24.20 31.02 -11.14
C ASN A 66 24.13 29.87 -12.16
N ALA A 67 25.14 29.00 -12.24
CA ALA A 67 25.08 27.82 -13.09
C ALA A 67 24.24 26.71 -12.43
N LEU A 68 23.43 26.00 -13.21
CA LEU A 68 22.68 24.83 -12.74
C LEU A 68 23.53 23.58 -12.90
N LEU A 69 23.90 22.95 -11.79
CA LEU A 69 24.64 21.69 -11.78
C LEU A 69 23.76 20.53 -11.29
N PRO A 70 23.93 19.32 -11.84
CA PRO A 70 23.27 18.12 -11.33
C PRO A 70 23.57 17.92 -9.84
N ASN A 71 22.52 17.66 -9.06
CA ASN A 71 22.68 17.42 -7.64
C ASN A 71 23.09 15.96 -7.37
N SER A 72 24.30 15.75 -6.83
CA SER A 72 24.78 14.42 -6.41
C SER A 72 23.90 13.76 -5.35
N VAL A 73 23.30 14.56 -4.46
CA VAL A 73 22.35 14.08 -3.44
C VAL A 73 21.09 13.54 -4.09
N TYR A 74 20.61 14.19 -5.16
CA TYR A 74 19.46 13.68 -5.93
C TYR A 74 19.78 12.40 -6.68
N MET A 75 20.98 12.28 -7.26
CA MET A 75 21.40 11.04 -7.92
C MET A 75 21.45 9.86 -6.95
N GLU A 76 21.98 10.07 -5.74
CA GLU A 76 22.02 9.02 -4.72
C GLU A 76 20.61 8.68 -4.21
N TRP A 77 19.78 9.70 -3.93
CA TRP A 77 18.39 9.48 -3.57
C TRP A 77 17.66 8.66 -4.63
N LYS A 78 17.84 8.97 -5.92
CA LYS A 78 17.22 8.23 -7.03
C LYS A 78 17.71 6.78 -7.12
N ARG A 79 18.98 6.53 -6.80
CA ARG A 79 19.55 5.18 -6.74
C ARG A 79 18.88 4.35 -5.64
N VAL A 80 18.72 4.93 -4.46
CA VAL A 80 18.06 4.27 -3.32
C VAL A 80 16.56 4.09 -3.58
N ASP A 81 15.89 5.08 -4.16
CA ASP A 81 14.48 5.00 -4.54
C ASP A 81 14.24 3.84 -5.53
N ALA A 82 15.08 3.69 -6.55
CA ALA A 82 15.00 2.58 -7.49
C ALA A 82 15.23 1.21 -6.81
N MET A 83 16.12 1.15 -5.82
CA MET A 83 16.33 -0.07 -5.03
C MET A 83 15.07 -0.43 -4.22
N VAL A 84 14.48 0.52 -3.49
CA VAL A 84 13.25 0.30 -2.72
C VAL A 84 12.08 -0.08 -3.65
N LEU A 85 11.96 0.57 -4.80
CA LEU A 85 10.96 0.22 -5.80
C LEU A 85 11.14 -1.23 -6.27
N SER A 86 12.38 -1.66 -6.55
CA SER A 86 12.65 -3.04 -6.95
C SER A 86 12.26 -4.05 -5.85
N TRP A 87 12.39 -3.65 -4.58
CA TRP A 87 11.97 -4.47 -3.43
C TRP A 87 10.46 -4.62 -3.35
N ILE A 88 9.72 -3.52 -3.54
CA ILE A 88 8.25 -3.56 -3.64
C ILE A 88 7.87 -4.49 -4.81
N GLN A 89 8.40 -4.25 -6.01
CA GLN A 89 8.07 -5.06 -7.19
C GLN A 89 8.39 -6.55 -7.03
N ALA A 90 9.45 -6.90 -6.31
CA ALA A 90 9.85 -8.29 -6.05
C ALA A 90 9.00 -9.01 -5.00
N THR A 91 8.23 -8.25 -4.19
CA THR A 91 7.44 -8.77 -3.07
C THR A 91 5.94 -8.60 -3.28
N VAL A 92 5.49 -8.19 -4.46
CA VAL A 92 4.06 -8.14 -4.82
C VAL A 92 3.70 -9.18 -5.87
N SER A 93 2.45 -9.63 -5.86
CA SER A 93 1.92 -10.53 -6.88
C SER A 93 1.87 -9.85 -8.25
N LEU A 94 1.81 -10.66 -9.31
CA LEU A 94 1.72 -10.14 -10.67
C LEU A 94 0.45 -9.29 -10.89
N ASP A 95 -0.65 -9.62 -10.22
CA ASP A 95 -1.91 -8.87 -10.35
C ASP A 95 -1.78 -7.48 -9.75
N ILE A 96 -1.17 -7.37 -8.56
CA ILE A 96 -0.89 -6.07 -7.95
C ILE A 96 0.12 -5.30 -8.80
N LEU A 97 1.18 -5.97 -9.28
CA LEU A 97 2.21 -5.33 -10.12
C LEU A 97 1.60 -4.72 -11.40
N ARG A 98 0.64 -5.38 -12.03
CA ARG A 98 -0.11 -4.86 -13.19
C ARG A 98 -0.92 -3.61 -12.85
N SER A 99 -1.45 -3.51 -11.63
CA SER A 99 -2.13 -2.30 -11.16
C SER A 99 -1.15 -1.15 -10.85
N LEU A 100 0.10 -1.47 -10.49
CA LEU A 100 1.12 -0.46 -10.19
C LEU A 100 1.79 0.13 -11.43
N ILE A 101 2.12 -0.71 -12.42
CA ILE A 101 2.86 -0.30 -13.62
C ILE A 101 1.91 0.34 -14.63
N GLN A 102 2.13 1.61 -14.94
CA GLN A 102 1.42 2.32 -16.01
C GLN A 102 2.40 2.69 -17.14
N PRO A 103 2.05 2.43 -18.42
CA PRO A 103 2.89 2.82 -19.54
C PRO A 103 3.18 4.33 -19.54
N GLY A 104 4.45 4.71 -19.71
CA GLY A 104 4.86 6.10 -19.89
C GLY A 104 5.00 6.93 -18.61
N LEU A 105 4.76 6.37 -17.42
CA LEU A 105 5.03 7.04 -16.14
C LEU A 105 6.28 6.48 -15.47
N THR A 106 7.12 7.37 -14.95
CA THR A 106 8.17 6.99 -14.01
C THR A 106 7.51 6.75 -12.65
N LEU A 107 7.69 5.55 -12.10
CA LEU A 107 7.14 5.16 -10.81
C LEU A 107 8.24 5.32 -9.76
N THR A 108 7.98 6.06 -8.68
CA THR A 108 8.85 6.09 -7.49
C THR A 108 8.43 5.04 -6.47
N ALA A 109 9.28 4.75 -5.48
CA ALA A 109 8.90 3.86 -4.38
C ALA A 109 7.67 4.39 -3.62
N ARG A 110 7.60 5.71 -3.40
CA ARG A 110 6.44 6.36 -2.76
C ARG A 110 5.18 6.21 -3.58
N ASP A 111 5.25 6.42 -4.90
CA ASP A 111 4.09 6.28 -5.78
C ASP A 111 3.56 4.84 -5.76
N ALA A 112 4.46 3.86 -5.80
CA ALA A 112 4.09 2.46 -5.69
C ALA A 112 3.39 2.18 -4.35
N TRP A 113 3.95 2.67 -3.24
CA TRP A 113 3.39 2.50 -1.90
C TRP A 113 1.97 3.08 -1.79
N VAL A 114 1.77 4.33 -2.22
CA VAL A 114 0.46 5.02 -2.17
C VAL A 114 -0.58 4.28 -3.03
N ARG A 115 -0.18 3.77 -4.20
CA ARG A 115 -1.08 2.98 -5.05
C ARG A 115 -1.49 1.67 -4.38
N ILE A 116 -0.56 0.97 -3.73
CA ILE A 116 -0.88 -0.22 -2.93
C ILE A 116 -1.89 0.14 -1.83
N GLU A 117 -1.63 1.17 -1.02
CA GLU A 117 -2.54 1.63 0.03
C GLU A 117 -3.95 1.91 -0.53
N SER A 118 -4.04 2.61 -1.65
CA SER A 118 -5.32 2.92 -2.31
C SER A 118 -6.06 1.68 -2.80
N LEU A 119 -5.36 0.64 -3.28
CA LEU A 119 -5.99 -0.61 -3.73
C LEU A 119 -6.69 -1.31 -2.56
N PHE A 120 -6.03 -1.39 -1.39
CA PHE A 120 -6.61 -2.06 -0.21
C PHE A 120 -7.70 -1.23 0.47
N LEU A 121 -7.57 0.10 0.49
CA LEU A 121 -8.64 0.98 0.96
C LEU A 121 -9.92 0.84 0.10
N SER A 122 -9.77 0.81 -1.23
CA SER A 122 -10.92 0.65 -2.13
C SER A 122 -11.57 -0.73 -2.03
N GLN A 123 -10.78 -1.79 -1.80
CA GLN A 123 -11.29 -3.14 -1.54
C GLN A 123 -12.12 -3.19 -0.26
N ALA A 124 -11.62 -2.61 0.85
CA ALA A 124 -12.33 -2.57 2.12
C ALA A 124 -13.67 -1.83 2.00
N GLN A 125 -13.69 -0.68 1.31
CA GLN A 125 -14.93 0.07 1.03
C GLN A 125 -15.92 -0.74 0.18
N SER A 126 -15.42 -1.47 -0.83
CA SER A 126 -16.28 -2.28 -1.71
C SER A 126 -16.92 -3.45 -0.96
N GLN A 127 -16.18 -4.11 -0.06
CA GLN A 127 -16.72 -5.17 0.79
C GLN A 127 -17.81 -4.64 1.74
N GLU A 128 -17.61 -3.46 2.32
CA GLU A 128 -18.63 -2.84 3.19
C GLU A 128 -19.93 -2.52 2.41
N VAL A 129 -19.81 -2.05 1.17
CA VAL A 129 -20.95 -1.76 0.31
C VAL A 129 -21.68 -3.03 -0.13
N GLN A 130 -20.99 -4.13 -0.40
CA GLN A 130 -21.60 -5.42 -0.78
C GLN A 130 -22.29 -6.12 0.39
N LEU A 131 -21.78 -5.95 1.62
CA LEU A 131 -22.43 -6.53 2.81
C LEU A 131 -23.75 -5.81 3.13
N LYS A 132 -23.89 -4.51 2.86
CA LYS A 132 -25.12 -3.73 3.12
C LYS A 132 -26.39 -4.26 2.44
N PRO A 133 -26.43 -4.61 1.14
CA PRO A 133 -27.63 -5.15 0.49
C PRO A 133 -27.98 -6.56 0.97
N ASP A 134 -27.01 -7.38 1.36
CA ASP A 134 -27.26 -8.73 1.87
C ASP A 134 -27.97 -8.71 3.23
N PHE A 135 -27.67 -7.73 4.10
CA PHE A 135 -28.43 -7.50 5.33
C PHE A 135 -29.88 -7.06 5.07
N ILE A 136 -30.14 -6.31 3.99
CA ILE A 136 -31.50 -5.89 3.64
C ILE A 136 -32.30 -7.06 3.07
N ASN A 137 -31.68 -7.89 2.22
CA ASN A 137 -32.34 -9.08 1.67
C ASN A 137 -32.60 -10.15 2.74
N PHE A 138 -31.65 -10.41 3.65
CA PHE A 138 -31.87 -11.36 4.75
C PHE A 138 -32.96 -10.88 5.72
N LYS A 139 -33.04 -9.56 5.99
CA LYS A 139 -34.09 -8.99 6.83
C LYS A 139 -35.46 -9.01 6.14
N MET A 140 -35.54 -8.83 4.82
CA MET A 140 -36.80 -8.91 4.08
C MET A 140 -37.31 -10.35 3.91
N ASP A 141 -36.45 -11.34 3.67
CA ASP A 141 -36.86 -12.75 3.63
C ASP A 141 -37.34 -13.26 5.01
N SER A 142 -36.69 -12.82 6.09
CA SER A 142 -37.13 -13.10 7.47
C SER A 142 -38.46 -12.42 7.84
N LEU A 143 -38.78 -11.26 7.25
CA LEU A 143 -40.05 -10.55 7.48
C LEU A 143 -41.18 -11.05 6.57
N ALA A 144 -40.86 -11.63 5.41
CA ALA A 144 -41.82 -12.25 4.51
C ALA A 144 -42.22 -13.68 4.95
N ALA A 145 -41.40 -14.36 5.74
CA ALA A 145 -41.67 -15.72 6.22
C ALA A 145 -42.48 -15.76 7.54
N LYS A 146 -43.74 -15.29 7.53
CA LYS A 146 -44.81 -15.83 8.40
C LYS A 146 -46.18 -15.75 7.72
N PRO A 147 -46.73 -16.90 7.29
CA PRO A 147 -48.16 -17.09 7.40
C PRO A 147 -48.48 -18.48 7.95
N ILE A 148 -48.93 -18.58 9.21
CA ILE A 148 -49.77 -19.70 9.64
C ILE A 148 -50.89 -19.12 10.52
N GLN A 149 -52.08 -19.11 9.94
CA GLN A 149 -53.37 -18.87 10.57
C GLN A 149 -53.59 -19.87 11.72
N SER A 150 -53.93 -19.38 12.91
CA SER A 150 -54.43 -20.23 14.00
C SER A 150 -55.96 -20.16 14.06
N LYS A 151 -56.55 -21.35 14.24
CA LYS A 151 -57.89 -21.81 13.88
C LYS A 151 -58.98 -21.49 14.93
N ALA A 152 -60.19 -21.26 14.43
CA ALA A 152 -61.48 -21.79 14.89
C ALA A 152 -61.95 -21.60 16.35
N HIS A 153 -63.03 -20.81 16.51
CA HIS A 153 -64.18 -21.22 17.33
C HIS A 153 -65.47 -20.51 16.87
N SER A 154 -66.27 -21.17 16.05
CA SER A 154 -67.73 -21.02 16.08
C SER A 154 -68.37 -22.16 15.31
N MET A 155 -68.72 -23.22 16.03
CA MET A 155 -69.77 -24.15 15.62
C MET A 155 -70.38 -24.78 16.89
N TYR A 156 -71.71 -24.66 17.00
CA TYR A 156 -72.63 -25.15 18.06
C TYR A 156 -72.71 -24.29 19.33
N THR A 157 -73.87 -23.96 19.94
CA THR A 157 -75.31 -24.11 19.70
C THR A 157 -76.01 -23.24 20.77
N PHE A 158 -77.09 -22.54 20.44
CA PHE A 158 -78.38 -22.52 21.16
C PHE A 158 -79.46 -21.96 20.22
#